data_AF-R1BYF4-F1
#
_entry.id   AF-R1BYF4-F1
#
_cell.length_a   1.000
_cell.length_b   1.000
_cell.length_c   1.000
_cell.angle_alpha   90.00
_cell.angle_beta   90.00
_cell.angle_gamma   90.00
#
_symmetry.space_group_name_H-M   'P 1'
#
loop_
_entity.id
_entity.type
_entity.pdbx_description
1 polymer ?
#
loop_
_entity_poly.entity_id
_entity_poly.type
_entity_poly.pdbx_seq_one_letter_code
_entity_poly.pdbx_strand_id
1 'polypeptide(L)'
;MGNSESQPIRNSDKRTARRDNAELFNAAIWRYRGDVLGPLPQPFEGPSGDDCESEHQRVRVCVRRRPLFPHERRAGEFDVLSRAGNDAIVVHDCRMRPDCRNLLINHHSFTFDRVFDEEATTDEVYSAEVLPLVRRAAAGSVAATVLMYGQTGSGKTFTMAGLHSRLCDDLFASLSPADEVTATLTELGVGGARDLLRGGDVCQVLADPATGTVEPLPCAEVRVDGATGLRALFEYGASLRETAATGVHDASSRSHAVFRLHVQRAGVPGGSLTLVDLAGSEQRIDADSHSSERTRESAAINASLLALKDSVASLNGGGEFRSAAGGRHPLTLLLRPSFERSSEAGRQGSGTVIIATVSPASKDTEHSLNTLRHAAAM
;
A
#
# COMPACT_ATOMS: atom_id res chain seq x y z
N MET A 1 -59.62 -10.35 15.76
CA MET A 1 -58.24 -10.02 16.17
C MET A 1 -57.32 -10.95 15.41
N GLY A 2 -56.78 -10.48 14.28
CA GLY A 2 -55.88 -11.29 13.45
C GLY A 2 -54.48 -11.23 14.03
N ASN A 3 -53.96 -12.37 14.50
CA ASN A 3 -52.55 -12.52 14.82
C ASN A 3 -51.76 -12.37 13.52
N SER A 4 -51.09 -11.22 13.35
CA SER A 4 -50.04 -11.09 12.36
C SER A 4 -48.88 -11.97 12.84
N GLU A 5 -48.75 -13.15 12.25
CA GLU A 5 -47.54 -13.97 12.37
C GLU A 5 -46.36 -13.11 11.92
N SER A 6 -45.54 -12.69 12.89
CA SER A 6 -44.27 -12.03 12.62
C SER A 6 -43.38 -13.05 11.93
N GLN A 7 -43.20 -12.91 10.62
CA GLN A 7 -42.24 -13.72 9.89
C GLN A 7 -40.86 -13.62 10.57
N PRO A 8 -40.13 -14.74 10.69
CA PRO A 8 -38.81 -14.72 11.30
C PRO A 8 -37.92 -13.77 10.48
N ILE A 9 -37.42 -12.73 11.15
CA ILE A 9 -36.47 -11.78 10.57
C ILE A 9 -35.23 -12.58 10.17
N ARG A 10 -35.06 -12.81 8.88
CA ARG A 10 -33.89 -13.49 8.34
C ARG A 10 -32.70 -12.58 8.63
N ASN A 11 -31.75 -13.07 9.43
CA ASN A 11 -30.49 -12.36 9.68
C ASN A 11 -29.71 -12.31 8.36
N SER A 12 -29.96 -11.28 7.55
CA SER A 12 -29.27 -11.06 6.28
C SER A 12 -27.84 -10.62 6.59
N ASP A 13 -26.85 -11.29 5.99
CA ASP A 13 -25.48 -10.80 6.05
C ASP A 13 -25.40 -9.34 5.56
N LYS A 14 -24.46 -8.56 6.12
CA LYS A 14 -24.29 -7.12 5.89
C LYS A 14 -24.23 -6.78 4.41
N ARG A 15 -23.55 -7.62 3.61
CA ARG A 15 -23.44 -7.46 2.16
C ARG A 15 -24.81 -7.48 1.48
N THR A 16 -25.63 -8.47 1.82
CA THR A 16 -27.01 -8.58 1.31
C THR A 16 -27.86 -7.39 1.75
N ALA A 17 -27.78 -7.00 3.04
CA ALA A 17 -28.52 -5.86 3.55
C ALA A 17 -28.17 -4.54 2.84
N ARG A 18 -26.89 -4.32 2.52
CA ARG A 18 -26.44 -3.14 1.74
C ARG A 18 -27.01 -3.16 0.33
N ARG A 19 -26.92 -4.30 -0.36
CA ARG A 19 -27.42 -4.44 -1.74
C ARG A 19 -28.94 -4.21 -1.81
N ASP A 20 -29.69 -4.82 -0.90
CA ASP A 20 -31.15 -4.74 -0.88
C ASP A 20 -31.66 -3.33 -0.53
N ASN A 21 -30.83 -2.51 0.14
CA ASN A 21 -31.16 -1.13 0.53
C ASN A 21 -30.28 -0.09 -0.19
N ALA A 22 -29.65 -0.44 -1.31
CA ALA A 22 -28.65 0.38 -1.98
C ALA A 22 -29.18 1.75 -2.40
N GLU A 23 -30.44 1.84 -2.85
CA GLU A 23 -31.06 3.11 -3.24
C GLU A 23 -31.17 4.09 -2.07
N LEU A 24 -31.62 3.61 -0.90
CA LEU A 24 -31.78 4.43 0.30
C LEU A 24 -30.42 4.87 0.85
N PHE A 25 -29.43 3.97 0.85
CA PHE A 25 -28.07 4.32 1.27
C PHE A 25 -27.44 5.34 0.32
N ASN A 26 -27.54 5.15 -1.00
CA ASN A 26 -27.05 6.12 -1.98
C ASN A 26 -27.68 7.49 -1.82
N ALA A 27 -28.99 7.56 -1.63
CA ALA A 27 -29.69 8.83 -1.42
C ALA A 27 -29.18 9.55 -0.16
N ALA A 28 -28.97 8.82 0.93
CA ALA A 28 -28.44 9.38 2.18
C ALA A 28 -26.97 9.82 2.06
N ILE A 29 -26.12 9.04 1.38
CA ILE A 29 -24.71 9.41 1.11
C ILE A 29 -24.65 10.66 0.23
N TRP A 30 -25.49 10.72 -0.82
CA TRP A 30 -25.55 11.88 -1.71
C TRP A 30 -25.93 13.16 -0.95
N ARG A 31 -26.92 13.08 -0.04
CA ARG A 31 -27.26 14.19 0.86
C ARG A 31 -26.10 14.58 1.75
N TYR A 32 -25.42 13.62 2.37
CA TYR A 32 -24.24 13.90 3.20
C TYR A 32 -23.13 14.64 2.41
N ARG A 33 -22.87 14.23 1.17
CA ARG A 33 -21.88 14.91 0.31
C ARG A 33 -22.27 16.37 0.06
N GLY A 34 -23.52 16.63 -0.29
CA GLY A 34 -24.00 17.99 -0.54
C GLY A 34 -24.07 18.86 0.71
N ASP A 35 -24.67 18.33 1.78
CA ASP A 35 -25.04 19.10 2.97
C ASP A 35 -23.87 19.27 3.96
N VAL A 36 -22.96 18.29 4.03
CA VAL A 36 -21.89 18.24 5.04
C VAL A 36 -20.52 18.50 4.45
N LEU A 37 -20.18 17.87 3.32
CA LEU A 37 -18.83 18.02 2.72
C LEU A 37 -18.74 19.25 1.79
N GLY A 38 -19.85 19.67 1.20
CA GLY A 38 -19.87 20.75 0.21
C GLY A 38 -19.32 20.30 -1.15
N PRO A 39 -19.05 21.23 -2.08
CA PRO A 39 -18.50 20.91 -3.39
C PRO A 39 -17.11 20.29 -3.28
N LEU A 40 -16.77 19.37 -4.20
CA LEU A 40 -15.42 18.80 -4.28
C LEU A 40 -14.40 19.93 -4.48
N PRO A 41 -13.25 19.90 -3.77
CA PRO A 41 -12.16 20.82 -4.03
C PRO A 41 -11.74 20.72 -5.50
N GLN A 42 -11.35 21.86 -6.09
CA GLN A 42 -10.72 21.87 -7.41
C GLN A 42 -9.54 20.87 -7.45
N PRO A 43 -9.22 20.27 -8.60
CA PRO A 43 -8.02 19.46 -8.76
C PRO A 43 -6.81 20.23 -8.22
N PHE A 44 -6.00 19.58 -7.40
CA PHE A 44 -4.82 20.21 -6.82
C PHE A 44 -3.86 20.58 -7.95
N GLU A 45 -3.71 21.88 -8.22
CA GLU A 45 -2.56 22.39 -8.95
C GLU A 45 -1.34 22.05 -8.10
N GLY A 46 -0.42 21.25 -8.66
CA GLY A 46 0.79 20.80 -7.97
C GLY A 46 1.52 21.96 -7.28
N PRO A 47 2.43 21.68 -6.31
CA PRO A 47 3.18 22.75 -5.68
C PRO A 47 3.80 23.66 -6.76
N SER A 48 3.49 24.95 -6.70
CA SER A 48 4.19 25.98 -7.46
C SER A 48 5.68 25.83 -7.20
N GLY A 49 6.47 25.73 -8.27
CA GLY A 49 7.80 25.13 -8.32
C GLY A 49 8.94 25.76 -7.52
N ASP A 50 8.67 26.37 -6.35
CA ASP A 50 9.68 26.84 -5.40
C ASP A 50 9.29 26.65 -3.92
N ASP A 51 8.09 26.15 -3.60
CA ASP A 51 7.71 25.86 -2.23
C ASP A 51 8.01 24.40 -1.87
N CYS A 52 8.99 24.22 -0.98
CA CYS A 52 9.19 23.07 -0.07
C CYS A 52 10.54 22.34 -0.21
N GLU A 53 11.65 23.07 -0.05
CA GLU A 53 12.75 22.59 0.81
C GLU A 53 12.36 22.69 2.31
N SER A 54 11.08 22.45 2.66
CA SER A 54 10.65 22.36 4.05
C SER A 54 10.76 20.89 4.48
N GLU A 55 11.14 20.68 5.74
CA GLU A 55 11.43 19.38 6.35
C GLU A 55 10.42 18.31 5.91
N HIS A 56 10.79 17.50 4.93
CA HIS A 56 9.94 16.39 4.52
C HIS A 56 9.79 15.47 5.73
N GLN A 57 8.56 15.29 6.21
CA GLN A 57 8.26 14.25 7.18
C GLN A 57 8.88 12.94 6.68
N ARG A 58 9.60 12.28 7.59
CA ARG A 58 10.34 11.04 7.32
C ARG A 58 9.45 9.94 6.76
N VAL A 59 8.21 9.90 7.21
CA VAL A 59 7.16 8.99 6.74
C VAL A 59 5.99 9.86 6.32
N ARG A 60 5.53 9.69 5.08
CA ARG A 60 4.28 10.27 4.59
C ARG A 60 3.30 9.16 4.27
N VAL A 61 2.05 9.31 4.69
CA VAL A 61 0.97 8.37 4.44
C VAL A 61 -0.07 9.02 3.56
N CYS A 62 -0.22 8.50 2.35
CA CYS A 62 -1.19 8.95 1.36
C CYS A 62 -2.25 7.87 1.12
N VAL A 63 -3.47 8.29 0.79
CA VAL A 63 -4.54 7.38 0.38
C VAL A 63 -4.83 7.55 -1.10
N ARG A 64 -4.98 6.45 -1.83
CA ARG A 64 -5.48 6.45 -3.20
C ARG A 64 -6.76 5.63 -3.30
N ARG A 65 -7.86 6.30 -3.59
CA ARG A 65 -9.11 5.64 -3.93
C ARG A 65 -9.13 5.31 -5.42
N ARG A 66 -9.57 4.10 -5.78
CA ARG A 66 -9.86 3.74 -7.19
C ARG A 66 -11.31 4.10 -7.57
N PRO A 67 -11.63 4.24 -8.87
CA PRO A 67 -13.02 4.36 -9.31
C PRO A 67 -13.83 3.10 -9.01
N LEU A 68 -15.15 3.27 -8.84
CA LEU A 68 -16.10 2.17 -8.81
C LEU A 68 -16.30 1.61 -10.22
N PHE A 69 -15.94 0.34 -10.43
CA PHE A 69 -15.90 -0.22 -11.77
C PHE A 69 -17.30 -0.54 -12.33
N PRO A 70 -17.46 -0.57 -13.67
CA PRO A 70 -18.75 -0.87 -14.30
C PRO A 70 -19.33 -2.24 -13.91
N HIS A 71 -18.49 -3.26 -13.71
CA HIS A 71 -18.95 -4.58 -13.30
C HIS A 71 -19.44 -4.61 -11.84
N GLU A 72 -18.89 -3.75 -10.97
CA GLU A 72 -19.33 -3.61 -9.57
C GLU A 72 -20.70 -2.92 -9.52
N ARG A 73 -20.87 -1.84 -10.31
CA ARG A 73 -22.17 -1.17 -10.47
C ARG A 73 -23.25 -2.14 -10.97
N ARG A 74 -22.94 -2.97 -11.96
CA ARG A 74 -23.85 -4.03 -12.46
C ARG A 74 -24.18 -5.09 -11.40
N ALA A 75 -23.29 -5.32 -10.44
CA ALA A 75 -23.54 -6.21 -9.32
C ALA A 75 -24.38 -5.57 -8.19
N GLY A 76 -24.81 -4.31 -8.35
CA GLY A 76 -25.55 -3.56 -7.35
C GLY A 76 -24.67 -2.92 -6.27
N GLU A 77 -23.35 -2.90 -6.47
CA GLU A 77 -22.44 -2.18 -5.58
C GLU A 77 -22.54 -0.68 -5.81
N PHE A 78 -22.37 0.06 -4.73
CA PHE A 78 -22.36 1.51 -4.75
C PHE A 78 -21.16 2.08 -3.99
N ASP A 79 -20.94 3.36 -4.18
CA ASP A 79 -19.78 4.06 -3.67
C ASP A 79 -19.99 4.52 -2.22
N VAL A 80 -19.18 3.96 -1.32
CA VAL A 80 -19.20 4.24 0.13
C VAL A 80 -18.05 5.12 0.61
N LEU A 81 -17.26 5.70 -0.28
CA LEU A 81 -16.18 6.61 0.07
C LEU A 81 -16.52 8.03 -0.35
N SER A 82 -16.05 9.03 0.39
CA SER A 82 -16.11 10.43 -0.04
C SER A 82 -14.81 11.12 0.34
N ARG A 83 -14.19 11.82 -0.60
CA ARG A 83 -13.08 12.70 -0.29
C ARG A 83 -13.60 13.97 0.39
N ALA A 84 -12.93 14.41 1.44
CA ALA A 84 -13.23 15.63 2.18
C ALA A 84 -11.97 16.49 2.21
N GLY A 85 -11.89 17.52 1.37
CA GLY A 85 -10.65 18.29 1.22
C GLY A 85 -9.53 17.52 0.50
N ASN A 86 -8.28 17.89 0.74
CA ASN A 86 -7.11 17.27 0.09
C ASN A 86 -6.44 16.19 0.95
N ASP A 87 -6.80 16.13 2.23
CA ASP A 87 -6.13 15.38 3.28
C ASP A 87 -7.10 14.44 4.03
N ALA A 88 -8.41 14.55 3.83
CA ALA A 88 -9.37 13.68 4.52
C ALA A 88 -10.24 12.81 3.59
N ILE A 89 -10.63 11.66 4.11
CA ILE A 89 -11.53 10.70 3.47
C ILE A 89 -12.55 10.19 4.49
N VAL A 90 -13.80 10.09 4.03
CA VAL A 90 -14.93 9.60 4.82
C VAL A 90 -15.39 8.26 4.28
N VAL A 91 -15.56 7.29 5.17
CA VAL A 91 -16.19 6.00 4.87
C VAL A 91 -17.62 5.99 5.41
N HIS A 92 -18.56 5.65 4.52
CA HIS A 92 -19.98 5.53 4.81
C HIS A 92 -20.34 4.09 5.17
N ASP A 93 -20.18 3.72 6.44
CA ASP A 93 -20.47 2.38 6.93
C ASP A 93 -21.99 2.16 7.05
N CYS A 94 -22.56 1.68 5.95
CA CYS A 94 -23.97 1.37 5.78
C CYS A 94 -24.32 0.06 6.50
N ARG A 95 -25.20 0.14 7.50
CA ARG A 95 -25.61 -0.99 8.33
C ARG A 95 -27.12 -1.03 8.56
N MET A 96 -27.61 -2.20 8.90
CA MET A 96 -28.90 -2.38 9.55
C MET A 96 -28.71 -2.26 11.06
N ARG A 97 -29.62 -1.57 11.76
CA ARG A 97 -29.63 -1.58 13.23
C ARG A 97 -29.90 -3.02 13.74
N PRO A 98 -29.53 -3.33 15.01
CA PRO A 98 -29.82 -4.64 15.59
C PRO A 98 -31.31 -5.03 15.57
N ASP A 99 -32.21 -4.04 15.47
CA ASP A 99 -33.64 -4.24 15.31
C ASP A 99 -34.06 -4.82 13.94
N CYS A 100 -33.13 -4.90 12.99
CA CYS A 100 -33.32 -5.37 11.61
C CYS A 100 -34.43 -4.63 10.83
N ARG A 101 -34.79 -3.42 11.26
CA ARG A 101 -35.87 -2.61 10.68
C ARG A 101 -35.39 -1.25 10.23
N ASN A 102 -34.42 -0.69 10.95
CA ASN A 102 -33.95 0.67 10.73
C ASN A 102 -32.56 0.68 10.10
N LEU A 103 -32.41 1.44 9.03
CA LEU A 103 -31.12 1.70 8.41
C LEU A 103 -30.30 2.68 9.24
N LEU A 104 -28.98 2.50 9.23
CA LEU A 104 -28.01 3.37 9.91
C LEU A 104 -26.80 3.54 9.00
N ILE A 105 -26.27 4.76 8.91
CA ILE A 105 -24.97 5.03 8.30
C ILE A 105 -24.07 5.61 9.38
N ASN A 106 -22.93 4.96 9.63
CA ASN A 106 -21.88 5.55 10.44
C ASN A 106 -20.83 6.17 9.52
N HIS A 107 -20.58 7.47 9.69
CA HIS A 107 -19.58 8.20 8.94
C HIS A 107 -18.25 8.17 9.70
N HIS A 108 -17.23 7.57 9.10
CA HIS A 108 -15.88 7.49 9.68
C HIS A 108 -14.93 8.38 8.89
N SER A 109 -14.47 9.48 9.49
CA SER A 109 -13.51 10.39 8.88
C SER A 109 -12.09 10.04 9.28
N PHE A 110 -11.17 10.07 8.33
CA PHE A 110 -9.74 9.86 8.51
C PHE A 110 -8.96 10.97 7.79
N THR A 111 -7.85 11.40 8.38
CA THR A 111 -6.94 12.43 7.85
C THR A 111 -5.57 11.83 7.57
N PHE A 112 -4.94 12.26 6.49
CA PHE A 112 -3.68 11.76 5.93
C PHE A 112 -2.87 12.91 5.34
N ASP A 113 -1.63 12.66 4.91
CA ASP A 113 -0.82 13.68 4.22
C ASP A 113 -1.44 14.10 2.89
N ARG A 114 -2.11 13.17 2.21
CA ARG A 114 -2.81 13.40 0.94
C ARG A 114 -3.83 12.31 0.65
N VAL A 115 -4.96 12.70 0.06
CA VAL A 115 -6.00 11.79 -0.44
C VAL A 115 -6.22 12.03 -1.92
N PHE A 116 -5.87 11.03 -2.73
CA PHE A 116 -6.11 10.98 -4.16
C PHE A 116 -7.47 10.34 -4.44
N ASP A 117 -8.31 11.06 -5.19
CA ASP A 117 -9.66 10.63 -5.57
C ASP A 117 -9.67 9.69 -6.79
N GLU A 118 -10.86 9.29 -7.23
CA GLU A 118 -11.02 8.35 -8.35
C GLU A 118 -10.53 8.85 -9.71
N GLU A 119 -10.46 10.17 -9.90
CA GLU A 119 -9.93 10.80 -11.11
C GLU A 119 -8.39 10.89 -11.11
N ALA A 120 -7.74 10.69 -9.95
CA ALA A 120 -6.32 10.93 -9.80
C ALA A 120 -5.48 9.95 -10.63
N THR A 121 -4.66 10.51 -11.52
CA THR A 121 -3.82 9.73 -12.42
C THR A 121 -2.60 9.16 -11.69
N THR A 122 -1.99 8.11 -12.24
CA THR A 122 -0.73 7.60 -11.67
C THR A 122 0.42 8.61 -11.87
N ASP A 123 0.35 9.48 -12.89
CA ASP A 123 1.28 10.59 -13.08
C ASP A 123 1.22 11.59 -11.93
N GLU A 124 0.01 11.98 -11.52
CA GLU A 124 -0.19 12.87 -10.38
C GLU A 124 0.36 12.26 -9.09
N VAL A 125 0.01 11.00 -8.79
CA VAL A 125 0.52 10.28 -7.61
C VAL A 125 2.05 10.18 -7.64
N TYR A 126 2.62 9.85 -8.80
CA TYR A 126 4.07 9.73 -8.97
C TYR A 126 4.77 11.08 -8.74
N SER A 127 4.33 12.13 -9.43
CA SER A 127 4.97 13.44 -9.40
C SER A 127 4.88 14.07 -8.01
N ALA A 128 3.75 13.87 -7.34
CA ALA A 128 3.46 14.37 -6.01
C ALA A 128 4.30 13.72 -4.90
N GLU A 129 4.46 12.40 -4.94
CA GLU A 129 4.91 11.62 -3.77
C GLU A 129 6.19 10.83 -4.02
N VAL A 130 6.40 10.34 -5.24
CA VAL A 130 7.46 9.37 -5.54
C VAL A 130 8.65 10.01 -6.22
N LEU A 131 8.42 10.97 -7.13
CA LEU A 131 9.49 11.68 -7.83
C LEU A 131 10.50 12.35 -6.89
N PRO A 132 10.10 13.04 -5.80
CA PRO A 132 11.06 13.59 -4.84
C PRO A 132 11.95 12.52 -4.21
N LEU A 133 11.39 11.34 -3.90
CA LEU A 133 12.14 10.22 -3.34
C LEU A 133 13.11 9.61 -4.36
N VAL A 134 12.71 9.48 -5.63
CA VAL A 134 13.56 8.99 -6.72
C VAL A 134 14.77 9.91 -6.90
N ARG A 135 14.55 11.22 -6.98
CA ARG A 135 15.63 12.21 -7.12
C ARG A 135 16.60 12.16 -5.94
N ARG A 136 16.09 12.04 -4.71
CA ARG A 136 16.92 11.91 -3.50
C ARG A 136 17.73 10.62 -3.49
N ALA A 137 17.14 9.49 -3.88
CA ALA A 137 17.87 8.23 -4.00
C ALA A 137 18.95 8.29 -5.08
N ALA A 138 18.66 8.91 -6.23
CA ALA A 138 19.60 9.10 -7.32
C ALA A 138 20.79 10.02 -6.96
N ALA A 139 20.54 11.06 -6.16
CA ALA A 139 21.59 11.96 -5.66
C ALA A 139 22.56 11.27 -4.67
N GLY A 140 22.21 10.09 -4.16
CA GLY A 140 23.00 9.32 -3.20
C GLY A 140 22.74 9.69 -1.74
N SER A 141 23.31 8.92 -0.81
CA SER A 141 23.27 9.15 0.64
C SER A 141 21.89 9.06 1.33
N VAL A 142 20.83 8.69 0.60
CA VAL A 142 19.46 8.52 1.12
C VAL A 142 18.91 7.14 0.79
N ALA A 143 18.30 6.50 1.78
CA ALA A 143 17.41 5.36 1.57
C ALA A 143 15.97 5.87 1.40
N ALA A 144 15.41 5.62 0.22
CA ALA A 144 14.04 5.94 -0.11
C ALA A 144 13.18 4.67 -0.13
N THR A 145 11.93 4.76 0.29
CA THR A 145 11.01 3.62 0.28
C THR A 145 9.61 4.03 -0.13
N VAL A 146 9.02 3.25 -1.04
CA VAL A 146 7.62 3.38 -1.44
C VAL A 146 6.91 2.08 -1.09
N LEU A 147 5.89 2.16 -0.25
CA LEU A 147 5.11 1.03 0.25
C LEU A 147 3.68 1.13 -0.30
N MET A 148 3.23 0.11 -1.01
CA MET A 148 1.82 -0.05 -1.36
C MET A 148 1.12 -0.87 -0.29
N TYR A 149 0.02 -0.34 0.24
CA TYR A 149 -0.78 -1.00 1.26
C TYR A 149 -2.27 -1.03 0.85
N GLY A 150 -3.02 -2.05 1.28
CA GLY A 150 -4.45 -2.16 0.98
C GLY A 150 -4.91 -3.58 0.64
N GLN A 151 -6.22 -3.75 0.49
CA GLN A 151 -6.83 -5.04 0.16
C GLN A 151 -6.51 -5.52 -1.26
N THR A 152 -6.70 -6.80 -1.55
CA THR A 152 -6.68 -7.30 -2.93
C THR A 152 -7.76 -6.59 -3.77
N GLY A 153 -7.40 -6.20 -4.99
CA GLY A 153 -8.29 -5.47 -5.90
C GLY A 153 -8.48 -3.98 -5.58
N SER A 154 -7.78 -3.41 -4.59
CA SER A 154 -7.83 -1.97 -4.31
C SER A 154 -6.98 -1.12 -5.26
N GLY A 155 -6.04 -1.73 -5.99
CA GLY A 155 -5.19 -1.04 -6.96
C GLY A 155 -3.72 -0.87 -6.56
N LYS A 156 -3.21 -1.63 -5.58
CA LYS A 156 -1.77 -1.66 -5.20
C LYS A 156 -0.86 -1.93 -6.40
N THR A 157 -0.99 -3.10 -7.02
CA THR A 157 -0.14 -3.53 -8.15
C THR A 157 -0.35 -2.65 -9.38
N PHE A 158 -1.58 -2.19 -9.64
CA PHE A 158 -1.86 -1.22 -10.72
C PHE A 158 -1.10 0.09 -10.51
N THR A 159 -1.13 0.63 -9.29
CA THR A 159 -0.40 1.83 -8.94
C THR A 159 1.10 1.60 -9.07
N MET A 160 1.61 0.53 -8.46
CA MET A 160 3.05 0.19 -8.48
C MET A 160 3.59 0.02 -9.90
N ALA A 161 2.91 -0.75 -10.75
CA ALA A 161 3.29 -0.92 -12.15
C ALA A 161 3.29 0.40 -12.92
N GLY A 162 2.31 1.28 -12.65
CA GLY A 162 2.30 2.61 -13.20
C GLY A 162 3.48 3.46 -12.72
N LEU A 163 3.86 3.39 -11.44
CA LEU A 163 5.03 4.10 -10.91
C LEU A 163 6.34 3.62 -11.56
N HIS A 164 6.50 2.31 -11.77
CA HIS A 164 7.69 1.72 -12.39
C HIS A 164 8.02 2.41 -13.72
N SER A 165 7.02 2.62 -14.58
CA SER A 165 7.24 3.24 -15.89
C SER A 165 7.84 4.64 -15.81
N ARG A 166 7.35 5.50 -14.90
CA ARG A 166 7.89 6.87 -14.74
C ARG A 166 9.24 6.86 -14.04
N LEU A 167 9.36 6.03 -13.00
CA LEU A 167 10.58 5.86 -12.22
C LEU A 167 11.78 5.51 -13.09
N CYS A 168 11.62 4.60 -14.06
CA CYS A 168 12.72 4.24 -14.97
C CYS A 168 13.31 5.47 -15.67
N ASP A 169 12.46 6.34 -16.19
CA ASP A 169 12.88 7.45 -17.03
C ASP A 169 13.51 8.56 -16.15
N ASP A 170 12.88 8.92 -15.04
CA ASP A 170 13.36 9.97 -14.13
C ASP A 170 14.61 9.57 -13.34
N LEU A 171 14.75 8.28 -12.98
CA LEU A 171 15.95 7.78 -12.31
C LEU A 171 17.16 7.96 -13.22
N PHE A 172 17.13 7.42 -14.44
CA PHE A 172 18.26 7.50 -15.36
C PHE A 172 18.48 8.90 -15.94
N ALA A 173 17.46 9.76 -15.97
CA ALA A 173 17.64 11.18 -16.26
C ALA A 173 18.46 11.92 -15.18
N SER A 174 18.45 11.42 -13.94
CA SER A 174 19.18 11.99 -12.81
C SER A 174 20.59 11.41 -12.62
N LEU A 175 20.94 10.36 -13.37
CA LEU A 175 22.21 9.64 -13.26
C LEU A 175 23.19 10.02 -14.36
N SER A 176 24.48 9.93 -14.06
CA SER A 176 25.56 10.02 -15.03
C SER A 176 25.93 8.64 -15.57
N PRO A 177 26.56 8.53 -16.76
CA PRO A 177 27.01 7.24 -17.31
C PRO A 177 28.05 6.50 -16.45
N ALA A 178 28.68 7.18 -15.50
CA ALA A 178 29.65 6.60 -14.57
C ALA A 178 29.00 6.03 -13.31
N ASP A 179 27.72 6.34 -13.06
CA ASP A 179 26.99 5.82 -11.90
C ASP A 179 26.55 4.37 -12.17
N GLU A 180 26.66 3.53 -11.15
CA GLU A 180 26.30 2.12 -11.23
C GLU A 180 24.95 1.88 -10.55
N VAL A 181 24.05 1.21 -11.26
CA VAL A 181 22.76 0.80 -10.72
C VAL A 181 22.69 -0.71 -10.67
N THR A 182 22.44 -1.26 -9.49
CA THR A 182 22.13 -2.68 -9.31
C THR A 182 20.73 -2.86 -8.74
N ALA A 183 20.10 -3.97 -9.13
CA ALA A 183 18.74 -4.29 -8.76
C ALA A 183 18.66 -5.68 -8.14
N THR A 184 17.83 -5.81 -7.10
CA THR A 184 17.43 -7.10 -6.53
C THR A 184 15.91 -7.19 -6.53
N LEU A 185 15.40 -8.41 -6.71
CA LEU A 185 13.97 -8.69 -6.67
C LEU A 185 13.73 -9.89 -5.77
N THR A 186 13.06 -9.63 -4.65
CA THR A 186 12.76 -10.65 -3.64
C THR A 186 11.28 -10.70 -3.31
N GLU A 187 10.84 -11.87 -2.89
CA GLU A 187 9.50 -12.13 -2.42
C GLU A 187 9.54 -12.57 -0.95
N LEU A 188 8.73 -11.93 -0.11
CA LEU A 188 8.58 -12.26 1.31
C LEU A 188 7.23 -12.93 1.52
N GLY A 189 7.24 -14.20 1.93
CA GLY A 189 6.01 -14.98 2.12
C GLY A 189 6.12 -16.06 3.19
N VAL A 190 5.29 -17.09 3.06
CA VAL A 190 5.25 -18.24 3.98
C VAL A 190 6.50 -19.09 3.79
N GLY A 191 7.52 -18.85 4.60
CA GLY A 191 8.81 -19.56 4.50
C GLY A 191 10.03 -18.64 4.45
N GLY A 192 9.84 -17.31 4.51
CA GLY A 192 10.93 -16.35 4.55
C GLY A 192 11.06 -15.56 3.24
N ALA A 193 12.27 -15.09 2.97
CA ALA A 193 12.60 -14.37 1.75
C ALA A 193 13.01 -15.33 0.64
N ARG A 194 12.64 -15.03 -0.60
CA ARG A 194 13.03 -15.77 -1.80
C ARG A 194 13.52 -14.82 -2.88
N ASP A 195 14.57 -15.21 -3.61
CA ASP A 195 15.11 -14.47 -4.75
C ASP A 195 14.38 -14.88 -6.02
N LEU A 196 13.61 -13.96 -6.61
CA LEU A 196 12.85 -14.23 -7.81
C LEU A 196 13.76 -14.34 -9.05
N LEU A 197 14.92 -13.68 -9.06
CA LEU A 197 15.86 -13.73 -10.20
C LEU A 197 16.60 -15.06 -10.28
N ARG A 198 16.61 -15.84 -9.19
CA ARG A 198 17.16 -17.20 -9.11
C ARG A 198 16.10 -18.28 -8.97
N GLY A 199 14.93 -18.08 -9.56
CA GLY A 199 13.87 -19.10 -9.59
C GLY A 199 13.25 -19.40 -8.22
N GLY A 200 13.33 -18.46 -7.27
CA GLY A 200 12.71 -18.59 -5.95
C GLY A 200 13.59 -19.25 -4.88
N ASP A 201 14.92 -19.23 -5.07
CA ASP A 201 15.92 -19.67 -4.08
C ASP A 201 15.71 -18.95 -2.74
N VAL A 202 15.91 -19.68 -1.64
CA VAL A 202 15.67 -19.14 -0.28
C VAL A 202 16.77 -18.17 0.12
N CYS A 203 16.36 -17.01 0.62
CA CYS A 203 17.22 -15.96 1.17
C CYS A 203 16.95 -15.74 2.66
N GLN A 204 17.95 -15.21 3.37
CA GLN A 204 17.81 -14.72 4.73
C GLN A 204 18.00 -13.20 4.75
N VAL A 205 17.11 -12.49 5.44
CA VAL A 205 17.26 -11.04 5.63
C VAL A 205 18.25 -10.81 6.76
N LEU A 206 19.46 -10.38 6.41
CA LEU A 206 20.57 -10.21 7.34
C LEU A 206 20.91 -8.72 7.46
N ALA A 207 21.27 -8.32 8.69
CA ALA A 207 21.80 -6.99 8.95
C ALA A 207 23.33 -7.08 9.01
N ASP A 208 24.02 -6.25 8.24
CA ASP A 208 25.46 -6.07 8.35
C ASP A 208 25.77 -5.27 9.63
N PRO A 209 26.48 -5.86 10.62
CA PRO A 209 26.82 -5.17 11.85
C PRO A 209 27.77 -3.97 11.64
N ALA A 210 28.57 -3.96 10.57
CA ALA A 210 29.56 -2.94 10.30
C ALA A 210 28.98 -1.73 9.57
N THR A 211 28.11 -1.96 8.59
CA THR A 211 27.52 -0.89 7.76
C THR A 211 26.10 -0.51 8.18
N GLY A 212 25.46 -1.33 9.02
CA GLY A 212 24.08 -1.18 9.45
C GLY A 212 23.05 -1.50 8.34
N THR A 213 23.49 -1.86 7.14
CA THR A 213 22.61 -2.19 6.01
C THR A 213 21.86 -3.50 6.30
N VAL A 214 20.67 -3.65 5.72
CA VAL A 214 19.88 -4.87 5.85
C VAL A 214 19.53 -5.37 4.46
N GLU A 215 20.00 -6.56 4.11
CA GLU A 215 19.91 -7.12 2.77
C GLU A 215 19.52 -8.61 2.80
N PRO A 216 18.77 -9.08 1.79
CA PRO A 216 18.51 -10.50 1.60
C PRO A 216 19.76 -11.20 1.04
N LEU A 217 20.24 -12.26 1.71
CA LEU A 217 21.42 -13.02 1.31
C LEU A 217 21.18 -14.54 1.38
N PRO A 218 21.68 -15.33 0.41
CA PRO A 218 22.20 -14.89 -0.87
C PRO A 218 21.07 -14.36 -1.78
N CYS A 219 21.32 -13.26 -2.51
CA CYS A 219 20.40 -12.74 -3.52
C CYS A 219 21.19 -12.35 -4.76
N ALA A 220 20.65 -12.59 -5.95
CA ALA A 220 21.24 -12.13 -7.19
C ALA A 220 21.07 -10.62 -7.33
N GLU A 221 22.18 -9.96 -7.63
CA GLU A 221 22.22 -8.55 -8.01
C GLU A 221 22.42 -8.46 -9.52
N VAL A 222 21.53 -7.75 -10.19
CA VAL A 222 21.59 -7.53 -11.63
C VAL A 222 21.95 -6.07 -11.88
N ARG A 223 23.01 -5.86 -12.66
CA ARG A 223 23.38 -4.53 -13.14
C ARG A 223 22.36 -4.05 -14.18
N VAL A 224 21.99 -2.77 -14.10
CA VAL A 224 20.99 -2.16 -14.98
C VAL A 224 21.60 -0.94 -15.69
N ASP A 225 21.76 -1.04 -17.01
CA ASP A 225 22.48 -0.04 -17.82
C ASP A 225 21.59 1.02 -18.50
N GLY A 226 20.33 1.18 -18.05
CA GLY A 226 19.44 2.23 -18.57
C GLY A 226 17.97 2.03 -18.25
N ALA A 227 17.16 3.05 -18.56
CA ALA A 227 15.72 3.07 -18.32
C ALA A 227 14.99 1.89 -18.99
N THR A 228 15.38 1.55 -20.23
CA THR A 228 14.81 0.40 -20.96
C THR A 228 15.14 -0.93 -20.28
N GLY A 229 16.38 -1.11 -19.81
CA GLY A 229 16.79 -2.31 -19.09
C GLY A 229 16.06 -2.45 -17.76
N LEU A 230 15.88 -1.34 -17.03
CA LEU A 230 15.13 -1.33 -15.79
C LEU A 230 13.65 -1.68 -16.01
N ARG A 231 13.04 -1.10 -17.06
CA ARG A 231 11.66 -1.40 -17.44
C ARG A 231 11.48 -2.88 -17.77
N ALA A 232 12.38 -3.45 -18.56
CA ALA A 232 12.37 -4.88 -18.87
C ALA A 232 12.51 -5.75 -17.61
N LEU A 233 13.33 -5.33 -16.64
CA LEU A 233 13.49 -6.04 -15.37
C LEU A 233 12.21 -5.99 -14.51
N PHE A 234 11.50 -4.85 -14.49
CA PHE A 234 10.20 -4.75 -13.82
C PHE A 234 9.15 -5.66 -14.47
N GLU A 235 9.07 -5.67 -15.81
CA GLU A 235 8.15 -6.53 -16.56
C GLU A 235 8.48 -8.02 -16.34
N TYR A 236 9.76 -8.37 -16.36
CA TYR A 236 10.23 -9.71 -16.06
C TYR A 236 9.85 -10.12 -14.63
N GLY A 237 10.10 -9.27 -13.64
CA GLY A 237 9.71 -9.51 -12.25
C GLY A 237 8.21 -9.70 -12.06
N ALA A 238 7.39 -8.93 -12.77
CA ALA A 238 5.94 -9.09 -12.78
C ALA A 238 5.54 -10.47 -13.35
N SER A 239 6.16 -10.90 -14.45
CA SER A 239 5.88 -12.20 -15.07
C SER A 239 6.28 -13.39 -14.16
N LEU A 240 7.34 -13.26 -13.39
CA LEU A 240 7.76 -14.28 -12.41
C LEU A 240 6.70 -14.45 -11.31
N ARG A 241 6.08 -13.37 -10.85
CA ARG A 241 4.97 -13.45 -9.88
C ARG A 241 3.71 -14.04 -10.50
N GLU A 242 3.45 -13.80 -11.77
CA GLU A 242 2.29 -14.35 -12.47
C GLU A 242 2.42 -15.85 -12.74
N THR A 243 3.61 -16.33 -13.11
CA THR A 243 3.86 -17.77 -13.36
C THR A 243 3.81 -18.61 -12.09
N ALA A 244 4.16 -18.04 -10.93
CA ALA A 244 3.95 -18.65 -9.62
C ALA A 244 2.45 -18.79 -9.24
N ALA A 245 1.56 -18.07 -9.92
CA ALA A 245 0.10 -18.10 -9.72
C ALA A 245 -0.61 -19.29 -10.40
N THR A 246 0.14 -20.32 -10.85
CA THR A 246 -0.36 -21.52 -11.54
C THR A 246 -1.22 -22.40 -10.63
N GLY A 247 -2.46 -21.95 -10.41
CA GLY A 247 -3.54 -22.68 -9.78
C GLY A 247 -4.55 -21.76 -9.13
N VAL A 248 -5.56 -21.22 -9.86
CA VAL A 248 -6.74 -20.52 -9.30
C VAL A 248 -6.43 -19.42 -8.25
N HIS A 249 -5.19 -18.95 -8.12
CA HIS A 249 -4.70 -18.23 -6.94
C HIS A 249 -3.96 -16.98 -7.38
N ASP A 250 -4.46 -15.82 -6.99
CA ASP A 250 -3.76 -14.56 -7.14
C ASP A 250 -2.53 -14.53 -6.22
N ALA A 251 -1.36 -14.93 -6.72
CA ALA A 251 -0.10 -14.95 -5.96
C ALA A 251 0.27 -13.54 -5.44
N SER A 252 -0.15 -12.48 -6.15
CA SER A 252 0.12 -11.09 -5.75
C SER A 252 -0.54 -10.71 -4.42
N SER A 253 -1.62 -11.40 -4.04
CA SER A 253 -2.31 -11.18 -2.77
C SER A 253 -1.63 -11.81 -1.56
N ARG A 254 -0.63 -12.69 -1.74
CA ARG A 254 -0.19 -13.62 -0.68
C ARG A 254 1.27 -13.52 -0.27
N SER A 255 2.02 -12.68 -0.96
CA SER A 255 3.42 -12.41 -0.71
C SER A 255 3.69 -10.92 -0.90
N HIS A 256 4.70 -10.41 -0.20
CA HIS A 256 5.19 -9.05 -0.42
C HIS A 256 6.28 -9.10 -1.47
N ALA A 257 6.12 -8.37 -2.56
CA ALA A 257 7.21 -8.17 -3.51
C ALA A 257 8.05 -6.99 -3.09
N VAL A 258 9.37 -7.18 -3.05
CA VAL A 258 10.34 -6.15 -2.71
C VAL A 258 11.32 -6.03 -3.86
N PHE A 259 11.23 -4.92 -4.57
CA PHE A 259 12.18 -4.52 -5.60
C PHE A 259 13.10 -3.46 -5.01
N ARG A 260 14.41 -3.69 -5.04
CA ARG A 260 15.37 -2.74 -4.52
C ARG A 260 16.37 -2.34 -5.59
N LEU A 261 16.57 -1.03 -5.70
CA LEU A 261 17.58 -0.41 -6.52
C LEU A 261 18.66 0.16 -5.61
N HIS A 262 19.91 -0.15 -5.90
CA HIS A 262 21.08 0.47 -5.31
C HIS A 262 21.72 1.36 -6.37
N VAL A 263 22.00 2.60 -5.99
CA VAL A 263 22.67 3.59 -6.84
C VAL A 263 24.01 3.89 -6.21
N GLN A 264 25.08 3.56 -6.91
CA GLN A 264 26.44 3.83 -6.49
C GLN A 264 27.06 4.89 -7.39
N ARG A 265 27.53 5.98 -6.77
CA ARG A 265 28.18 7.09 -7.45
C ARG A 265 29.62 7.24 -6.99
N ALA A 266 30.52 7.53 -7.92
CA ALA A 266 31.93 7.76 -7.59
C ALA A 266 32.09 8.93 -6.62
N GLY A 267 32.70 8.67 -5.46
CA GLY A 267 32.98 9.71 -4.44
C GLY A 267 31.77 10.17 -3.62
N VAL A 268 30.59 9.54 -3.77
CA VAL A 268 29.39 9.85 -2.99
C VAL A 268 28.90 8.56 -2.31
N PRO A 269 28.46 8.60 -1.04
CA PRO A 269 27.80 7.45 -0.42
C PRO A 269 26.60 6.98 -1.26
N GLY A 270 26.48 5.68 -1.48
CA GLY A 270 25.41 5.11 -2.30
C GLY A 270 24.01 5.44 -1.77
N GLY A 271 23.05 5.54 -2.70
CA GLY A 271 21.63 5.67 -2.43
C GLY A 271 20.89 4.35 -2.65
N SER A 272 19.69 4.23 -2.09
CA SER A 272 18.83 3.08 -2.40
C SER A 272 17.37 3.47 -2.50
N LEU A 273 16.65 2.80 -3.38
CA LEU A 273 15.21 2.94 -3.55
C LEU A 273 14.56 1.57 -3.41
N THR A 274 13.75 1.39 -2.37
CA THR A 274 13.02 0.15 -2.12
C THR A 274 11.54 0.34 -2.45
N LEU A 275 11.04 -0.42 -3.43
CA LEU A 275 9.65 -0.45 -3.83
C LEU A 275 9.02 -1.73 -3.29
N VAL A 276 7.97 -1.59 -2.49
CA VAL A 276 7.33 -2.72 -1.83
C VAL A 276 5.85 -2.77 -2.19
N ASP A 277 5.44 -3.86 -2.83
CA ASP A 277 4.04 -4.21 -3.06
C ASP A 277 3.60 -5.23 -2.00
N LEU A 278 2.95 -4.73 -0.94
CA LEU A 278 2.53 -5.59 0.17
C LEU A 278 1.39 -6.51 -0.24
N ALA A 279 1.35 -7.70 0.36
CA ALA A 279 0.22 -8.62 0.28
C ALA A 279 -1.11 -7.96 0.71
N GLY A 280 -2.22 -8.54 0.29
CA GLY A 280 -3.57 -8.06 0.63
C GLY A 280 -3.78 -7.96 2.14
N SER A 281 -4.29 -6.83 2.62
CA SER A 281 -4.56 -6.60 4.04
C SER A 281 -5.90 -7.18 4.52
N GLU A 282 -6.68 -7.81 3.65
CA GLU A 282 -7.97 -8.38 3.99
C GLU A 282 -7.86 -9.70 4.75
N GLN A 283 -8.71 -9.87 5.77
CA GLN A 283 -9.03 -11.18 6.30
C GLN A 283 -10.07 -11.82 5.39
N ARG A 284 -9.73 -12.94 4.74
CA ARG A 284 -10.71 -13.71 3.98
C ARG A 284 -11.66 -14.38 4.97
N ILE A 285 -12.87 -13.83 5.10
CA ILE A 285 -13.95 -14.37 5.93
C ILE A 285 -14.67 -15.54 5.20
N ASP A 286 -14.42 -15.73 3.90
CA ASP A 286 -15.12 -16.73 3.10
C ASP A 286 -14.57 -18.15 3.36
N ALA A 287 -15.34 -18.89 4.15
CA ALA A 287 -15.01 -20.14 4.83
C ALA A 287 -15.31 -21.44 4.03
N ASP A 288 -15.24 -21.42 2.69
CA ASP A 288 -15.66 -22.59 1.89
C ASP A 288 -14.53 -23.40 1.24
N SER A 289 -13.25 -23.05 1.49
CA SER A 289 -12.14 -23.91 1.07
C SER A 289 -10.91 -23.77 1.99
N HIS A 290 -11.06 -24.33 3.20
CA HIS A 290 -10.01 -24.45 4.19
C HIS A 290 -9.01 -25.56 3.81
N SER A 291 -7.91 -25.20 3.15
CA SER A 291 -6.67 -25.97 3.33
C SER A 291 -5.92 -25.38 4.54
N SER A 292 -5.30 -26.25 5.34
CA SER A 292 -4.45 -25.84 6.47
C SER A 292 -3.32 -24.90 6.04
N GLU A 293 -2.83 -25.05 4.81
CA GLU A 293 -1.82 -24.20 4.17
C GLU A 293 -2.31 -22.76 3.99
N ARG A 294 -3.55 -22.54 3.52
CA ARG A 294 -4.12 -21.19 3.31
C ARG A 294 -4.33 -20.43 4.62
N THR A 295 -4.73 -21.14 5.67
CA THR A 295 -4.86 -20.55 7.01
C THR A 295 -3.50 -20.10 7.52
N ARG A 296 -2.46 -20.93 7.34
CA ARG A 296 -1.08 -20.58 7.71
C ARG A 296 -0.55 -19.39 6.91
N GLU A 297 -0.89 -19.32 5.63
CA GLU A 297 -0.53 -18.22 4.74
C GLU A 297 -1.15 -16.90 5.14
N SER A 298 -2.46 -16.89 5.37
CA SER A 298 -3.18 -15.71 5.85
C SER A 298 -2.67 -15.24 7.21
N ALA A 299 -2.34 -16.18 8.11
CA ALA A 299 -1.75 -15.86 9.41
C ALA A 299 -0.37 -15.20 9.28
N ALA A 300 0.50 -15.70 8.38
CA ALA A 300 1.82 -15.15 8.15
C ALA A 300 1.75 -13.73 7.56
N ILE A 301 0.87 -13.49 6.58
CA ILE A 301 0.64 -12.16 6.00
C ILE A 301 0.19 -11.18 7.09
N ASN A 302 -0.82 -11.57 7.88
CA ASN A 302 -1.32 -10.70 8.95
C ASN A 302 -0.26 -10.43 10.02
N ALA A 303 0.57 -11.42 10.38
CA ALA A 303 1.67 -11.22 11.31
C ALA A 303 2.69 -10.20 10.78
N SER A 304 3.02 -10.26 9.49
CA SER A 304 3.95 -9.32 8.85
C SER A 304 3.41 -7.88 8.80
N LEU A 305 2.14 -7.70 8.47
CA LEU A 305 1.49 -6.39 8.39
C LEU A 305 1.27 -5.78 9.79
N LEU A 306 0.94 -6.62 10.79
CA LEU A 306 0.86 -6.19 12.18
C LEU A 306 2.22 -5.75 12.71
N ALA A 307 3.28 -6.52 12.43
CA ALA A 307 4.64 -6.15 12.83
C ALA A 307 5.07 -4.81 12.21
N LEU A 308 4.72 -4.57 10.94
CA LEU A 308 4.98 -3.28 10.27
C LEU A 308 4.22 -2.15 10.97
N LYS A 309 2.91 -2.31 11.20
CA LYS A 309 2.08 -1.34 11.91
C LYS A 309 2.66 -0.98 13.27
N ASP A 310 3.00 -1.97 14.09
CA ASP A 310 3.54 -1.74 15.42
C ASP A 310 4.89 -1.02 15.38
N SER A 311 5.73 -1.35 14.39
CA SER A 311 7.05 -0.73 14.23
C SER A 311 6.95 0.74 13.82
N VAL A 312 6.03 1.09 12.92
CA VAL A 312 5.79 2.48 12.53
C VAL A 312 5.14 3.26 13.67
N ALA A 313 4.13 2.69 14.34
CA ALA A 313 3.49 3.32 15.50
C ALA A 313 4.49 3.60 16.64
N SER A 314 5.43 2.67 16.89
CA SER A 314 6.50 2.88 17.88
C SER A 314 7.40 4.06 17.52
N LEU A 315 7.74 4.23 16.24
CA LEU A 315 8.51 5.39 15.79
C LEU A 315 7.76 6.72 15.95
N ASN A 316 6.47 6.74 15.62
CA ASN A 316 5.64 7.93 15.78
C ASN A 316 5.50 8.32 17.26
N GLY A 317 5.53 7.34 18.17
CA GLY A 317 5.61 7.53 19.61
C GLY A 317 6.99 7.95 20.13
N GLY A 318 7.97 8.20 19.26
CA GLY A 318 9.35 8.59 19.63
C GLY A 318 10.27 7.43 20.00
N GLY A 319 9.82 6.18 19.85
CA GLY A 319 10.60 4.96 20.10
C GLY A 319 11.51 4.56 18.92
N GLU A 320 11.97 3.31 18.95
CA GLU A 320 12.76 2.69 17.87
C GLU A 320 11.86 1.88 16.92
N PHE A 321 12.29 1.64 15.67
CA PHE A 321 11.54 0.83 14.70
C PHE A 321 11.58 -0.65 15.08
N ARG A 322 10.67 -1.06 15.97
CA ARG A 322 10.58 -2.41 16.50
C ARG A 322 9.12 -2.81 16.71
N SER A 323 8.79 -4.05 16.38
CA SER A 323 7.48 -4.61 16.73
C SER A 323 7.39 -4.86 18.24
N ALA A 324 6.22 -4.56 18.81
CA ALA A 324 5.91 -4.80 20.21
C ALA A 324 6.05 -6.29 20.63
N ALA A 325 5.90 -7.22 19.68
CA ALA A 325 6.03 -8.65 19.92
C ALA A 325 7.50 -9.13 20.01
N GLY A 326 8.49 -8.22 19.93
CA GLY A 326 9.93 -8.57 19.96
C GLY A 326 10.42 -9.34 18.73
N GLY A 327 9.51 -9.68 17.79
CA GLY A 327 9.79 -10.43 16.58
C GLY A 327 10.30 -9.52 15.47
N ARG A 328 11.52 -9.80 15.01
CA ARG A 328 12.11 -9.22 13.80
C ARG A 328 11.55 -9.97 12.57
N HIS A 329 10.31 -9.66 12.17
CA HIS A 329 9.76 -10.21 10.93
C HIS A 329 10.67 -9.82 9.75
N PRO A 330 10.94 -10.70 8.75
CA PRO A 330 11.82 -10.36 7.62
C PRO A 330 11.46 -9.03 6.94
N LEU A 331 10.17 -8.74 6.81
CA LEU A 331 9.67 -7.46 6.28
C LEU A 331 10.12 -6.25 7.13
N THR A 332 9.91 -6.30 8.46
CA THR A 332 10.29 -5.18 9.33
C THR A 332 11.80 -5.06 9.46
N LEU A 333 12.54 -6.17 9.40
CA LEU A 333 14.00 -6.12 9.30
C LEU A 333 14.44 -5.39 8.04
N LEU A 334 13.90 -5.79 6.89
CA LEU A 334 14.30 -5.27 5.59
C LEU A 334 14.00 -3.77 5.44
N LEU A 335 12.89 -3.32 6.02
CA LEU A 335 12.43 -1.94 6.01
C LEU A 335 13.08 -1.07 7.09
N ARG A 336 13.71 -1.66 8.11
CA ARG A 336 14.29 -0.93 9.24
C ARG A 336 15.19 0.26 8.83
N PRO A 337 16.11 0.13 7.86
CA PRO A 337 16.93 1.27 7.42
C PRO A 337 16.12 2.43 6.83
N SER A 338 14.94 2.16 6.27
CA SER A 338 14.05 3.15 5.69
C SER A 338 13.34 4.01 6.75
N PHE A 339 13.32 3.55 7.99
CA PHE A 339 12.57 4.18 9.06
C PHE A 339 13.45 4.64 10.25
N GLU A 340 14.59 3.97 10.51
CA GLU A 340 15.52 4.32 11.60
C GLU A 340 16.22 5.69 11.39
N ARG A 341 16.45 6.43 12.48
CA ARG A 341 17.22 7.67 12.45
C ARG A 341 18.68 7.31 12.24
N SER A 342 19.23 7.66 11.07
CA SER A 342 20.68 7.57 10.89
C SER A 342 21.35 8.49 11.90
N SER A 343 22.13 7.90 12.80
CA SER A 343 22.97 8.58 13.79
C SER A 343 24.35 8.93 13.26
N GLU A 344 24.64 8.59 11.99
CA GLU A 344 25.94 8.82 11.36
C GLU A 344 26.01 10.21 10.75
N ALA A 345 27.04 10.98 11.12
CA ALA A 345 27.32 12.28 10.55
C ALA A 345 27.55 12.18 9.04
N GLY A 346 26.65 12.77 8.24
CA GLY A 346 26.77 12.85 6.77
C GLY A 346 25.71 12.07 5.97
N ARG A 347 24.92 11.17 6.59
CA ARG A 347 23.76 10.56 5.94
C ARG A 347 22.52 11.42 6.14
N GLN A 348 21.87 11.82 5.05
CA GLN A 348 20.57 12.49 5.11
C GLN A 348 19.49 11.50 5.55
N GLY A 349 18.46 11.98 6.28
CA GLY A 349 17.38 11.13 6.79
C GLY A 349 16.67 10.36 5.66
N SER A 350 16.31 9.10 5.94
CA SER A 350 15.52 8.28 5.02
C SER A 350 14.18 8.94 4.68
N GLY A 351 13.64 8.63 3.50
CA GLY A 351 12.32 9.10 3.07
C GLY A 351 11.42 7.91 2.76
N THR A 352 10.29 7.81 3.44
CA THR A 352 9.31 6.76 3.21
C THR A 352 7.96 7.35 2.84
N VAL A 353 7.36 6.81 1.78
CA VAL A 353 5.97 7.10 1.39
C VAL A 353 5.19 5.79 1.44
N ILE A 354 4.06 5.81 2.17
CA ILE A 354 3.08 4.73 2.21
C ILE A 354 1.86 5.18 1.41
N ILE A 355 1.50 4.42 0.38
CA ILE A 355 0.32 4.65 -0.45
C ILE A 355 -0.72 3.57 -0.11
N ALA A 356 -1.70 3.94 0.69
CA ALA A 356 -2.83 3.09 1.06
C ALA A 356 -3.92 3.15 -0.04
N THR A 357 -4.10 2.06 -0.75
CA THR A 357 -5.11 1.93 -1.80
C THR A 357 -6.42 1.37 -1.24
N VAL A 358 -7.55 1.96 -1.61
CA VAL A 358 -8.88 1.58 -1.09
C VAL A 358 -9.93 1.40 -2.18
N SER A 359 -10.86 0.48 -1.95
CA SER A 359 -12.00 0.19 -2.82
C SER A 359 -13.23 1.00 -2.39
N PRO A 360 -13.93 1.69 -3.32
CA PRO A 360 -15.17 2.40 -3.01
C PRO A 360 -16.39 1.48 -2.90
N ALA A 361 -16.29 0.21 -3.29
CA ALA A 361 -17.45 -0.67 -3.38
C ALA A 361 -18.05 -1.01 -2.01
N SER A 362 -19.38 -1.00 -1.90
CA SER A 362 -20.12 -1.28 -0.67
C SER A 362 -19.81 -2.63 -0.02
N LYS A 363 -19.54 -3.68 -0.81
CA LYS A 363 -19.08 -5.00 -0.32
C LYS A 363 -17.72 -4.97 0.39
N ASP A 364 -16.90 -3.97 0.07
CA ASP A 364 -15.52 -3.81 0.55
C ASP A 364 -15.43 -2.84 1.74
N THR A 365 -16.56 -2.29 2.22
CA THR A 365 -16.60 -1.28 3.30
C THR A 365 -15.73 -1.66 4.50
N GLU A 366 -15.85 -2.89 5.00
CA GLU A 366 -15.07 -3.39 6.14
C GLU A 366 -13.57 -3.43 5.85
N HIS A 367 -13.19 -3.82 4.63
CA HIS A 367 -11.79 -3.91 4.22
C HIS A 367 -11.18 -2.50 4.06
N SER A 368 -11.87 -1.59 3.38
CA SER A 368 -11.46 -0.18 3.26
C SER A 368 -11.36 0.51 4.62
N LEU A 369 -12.33 0.28 5.53
CA LEU A 369 -12.25 0.78 6.92
C LEU A 369 -11.01 0.25 7.64
N ASN A 370 -10.69 -1.03 7.48
CA ASN A 370 -9.53 -1.63 8.13
C ASN A 370 -8.22 -1.04 7.59
N THR A 371 -8.09 -0.94 6.26
CA THR A 371 -6.94 -0.31 5.60
C THR A 371 -6.73 1.12 6.09
N LEU A 372 -7.79 1.95 6.14
CA LEU A 372 -7.69 3.34 6.57
C LEU A 372 -7.34 3.48 8.06
N ARG A 373 -7.92 2.65 8.93
CA ARG A 373 -7.56 2.62 10.36
C ARG A 373 -6.09 2.24 10.58
N HIS A 374 -5.59 1.31 9.79
CA HIS A 374 -4.19 0.89 9.88
C HIS A 374 -3.25 1.95 9.33
N ALA A 375 -3.57 2.52 8.17
CA ALA A 375 -2.80 3.60 7.56
C ALA A 375 -2.74 4.83 8.49
N ALA A 376 -3.85 5.19 9.14
CA ALA A 376 -3.88 6.35 10.05
C ALA A 376 -3.07 6.14 11.36
N ALA A 377 -2.66 4.90 11.64
CA ALA A 377 -1.79 4.58 12.78
C ALA A 377 -0.31 4.44 12.38
N MET A 378 -0.03 4.40 11.07
CA MET A 378 1.30 4.50 10.48
C MET A 378 1.65 5.97 10.28
#